data_AF-A0A7W6MJT4-F1
#
_entry.id   AF-A0A7W6MJT4-F1
#
_cell.length_a   1.000
_cell.length_b   1.000
_cell.length_c   1.000
_cell.angle_alpha   90.00
_cell.angle_beta   90.00
_cell.angle_gamma   90.00
#
_symmetry.space_group_name_H-M   'P 1'
#
loop_
_entity.id
_entity.type
_entity.pdbx_description
1 polymer ?
#
loop_
_entity_poly.entity_id
_entity_poly.type
_entity_poly.pdbx_seq_one_letter_code
_entity_poly.pdbx_strand_id
1 'polypeptide(L)'
;MPTAEIPESVSAKGLAALLDVSVRHLSRLSKADIVIRNENGSYPVTANVGRYIAYAVDGERRKAADTSGDRLREQRRLALERDMARDDRKLVDIEEATETLDEVIALVVEAFEALPRRATSDRSAQLKIQAVCDAIRGELADGLSAKASTLRTGK
;
A
#
# COMPACT_ATOMS: atom_id res chain seq x y z
N MET A 1 -47.29 -15.91 -28.49
CA MET A 1 -46.08 -15.09 -28.31
C MET A 1 -45.36 -15.07 -29.64
N PRO A 2 -45.26 -13.93 -30.36
CA PRO A 2 -44.56 -13.89 -31.63
C PRO A 2 -43.06 -14.07 -31.35
N THR A 3 -42.49 -15.16 -31.83
CA THR A 3 -41.04 -15.39 -31.84
C THR A 3 -40.46 -14.37 -32.81
N ALA A 4 -39.83 -13.32 -32.31
CA ALA A 4 -39.16 -12.33 -33.16
C ALA A 4 -38.02 -13.05 -33.90
N GLU A 5 -38.21 -13.30 -35.20
CA GLU A 5 -37.15 -13.81 -36.07
C GLU A 5 -36.05 -12.75 -36.10
N ILE A 6 -34.89 -13.10 -35.53
CA ILE A 6 -33.71 -12.22 -35.56
C ILE A 6 -33.32 -12.08 -37.04
N PRO A 7 -33.23 -10.85 -37.57
CA PRO A 7 -32.85 -10.64 -38.96
C PRO A 7 -31.47 -11.24 -39.23
N GLU A 8 -31.34 -11.97 -40.34
CA GLU A 8 -30.10 -12.66 -40.72
C GLU A 8 -28.93 -11.70 -40.86
N SER A 9 -29.18 -10.47 -41.33
CA SER A 9 -28.20 -9.39 -41.40
C SER A 9 -28.80 -8.02 -41.05
N VAL A 10 -27.97 -7.14 -40.47
CA VAL A 10 -28.37 -5.78 -40.07
C VAL A 10 -27.38 -4.72 -40.57
N SER A 11 -27.82 -3.47 -40.59
CA SER A 11 -26.93 -2.33 -40.87
C SER A 11 -25.91 -2.12 -39.75
N ALA A 12 -24.83 -1.37 -40.02
CA ALA A 12 -23.84 -1.00 -39.02
C ALA A 12 -24.45 -0.33 -37.78
N LYS A 13 -25.48 0.51 -37.97
CA LYS A 13 -26.21 1.17 -36.87
C LYS A 13 -27.03 0.17 -36.06
N GLY A 14 -27.63 -0.82 -36.72
CA GLY A 14 -28.38 -1.90 -36.07
C GLY A 14 -27.49 -2.80 -35.23
N LEU A 15 -26.33 -3.22 -35.76
CA LEU A 15 -25.39 -4.07 -35.00
C LEU A 15 -24.75 -3.29 -33.84
N ALA A 16 -24.40 -2.03 -34.04
CA ALA A 16 -23.85 -1.17 -33.00
C ALA A 16 -24.83 -1.00 -31.83
N ALA A 17 -26.12 -0.80 -32.11
CA ALA A 17 -27.16 -0.74 -31.09
C ALA A 17 -27.37 -2.09 -30.38
N LEU A 18 -27.30 -3.21 -31.12
CA LEU A 18 -27.46 -4.54 -30.54
C LEU A 18 -26.32 -4.93 -29.60
N LEU A 19 -25.09 -4.55 -29.93
CA LEU A 19 -23.89 -4.83 -29.13
C LEU A 19 -23.61 -3.75 -28.08
N ASP A 20 -24.46 -2.73 -27.96
CA ASP A 20 -24.30 -1.57 -27.08
C ASP A 20 -22.93 -0.87 -27.24
N VAL A 21 -22.51 -0.65 -28.49
CA VAL A 21 -21.25 0.05 -28.82
C VAL A 21 -21.49 1.18 -29.81
N SER A 22 -20.60 2.17 -29.83
CA SER A 22 -20.65 3.21 -30.86
C SER A 22 -20.32 2.66 -32.25
N VAL A 23 -20.90 3.26 -33.31
CA VAL A 23 -20.60 2.89 -34.71
C VAL A 23 -19.10 3.04 -35.03
N ARG A 24 -18.43 4.03 -34.43
CA ARG A 24 -16.97 4.21 -34.53
C ARG A 24 -16.22 3.05 -33.91
N HIS A 25 -16.68 2.55 -32.76
CA HIS A 25 -16.11 1.37 -32.11
C HIS A 25 -16.33 0.11 -32.94
N LEU A 26 -17.53 -0.07 -33.51
CA LEU A 26 -17.84 -1.18 -34.41
C LEU A 26 -16.92 -1.18 -35.66
N SER A 27 -16.68 -0.01 -36.26
CA SER A 27 -15.74 0.13 -37.38
C SER A 27 -14.31 -0.30 -37.00
N ARG A 28 -13.88 0.03 -35.77
CA ARG A 28 -12.58 -0.42 -35.26
C ARG A 28 -12.54 -1.93 -35.06
N LEU A 29 -13.61 -2.54 -34.54
CA LEU A 29 -13.72 -3.99 -34.37
C LEU A 29 -13.71 -4.73 -35.73
N SER A 30 -14.35 -4.16 -36.74
CA SER A 30 -14.32 -4.71 -38.10
C SER A 30 -12.91 -4.59 -38.73
N LYS A 31 -12.19 -3.48 -38.52
CA LYS A 31 -10.79 -3.35 -38.96
C LYS A 31 -9.84 -4.30 -38.24
N ALA A 32 -10.16 -4.67 -37.01
CA ALA A 32 -9.40 -5.63 -36.21
C ALA A 32 -9.81 -7.10 -36.47
N ASP A 33 -10.64 -7.35 -37.48
CA ASP A 33 -11.15 -8.67 -37.87
C ASP A 33 -11.95 -9.42 -36.77
N ILE A 34 -12.43 -8.67 -35.77
CA ILE A 34 -13.26 -9.21 -34.69
C ILE A 34 -14.70 -9.39 -35.17
N VAL A 35 -15.18 -8.53 -36.07
CA VAL A 35 -16.55 -8.53 -36.61
C VAL A 35 -16.49 -8.63 -38.13
N ILE A 36 -17.28 -9.53 -38.71
CA ILE A 36 -17.37 -9.77 -40.15
C ILE A 36 -18.38 -8.82 -40.79
N ARG A 37 -18.01 -8.28 -41.95
CA ARG A 37 -18.86 -7.46 -42.81
C ARG A 37 -19.07 -8.16 -44.15
N ASN A 38 -20.32 -8.27 -44.60
CA ASN A 38 -20.65 -8.79 -45.92
C ASN A 38 -20.30 -7.77 -47.03
N GLU A 39 -20.18 -8.24 -48.27
CA GLU A 39 -19.84 -7.42 -49.44
C GLU A 39 -20.84 -6.28 -49.70
N ASN A 40 -22.13 -6.51 -49.39
CA ASN A 40 -23.19 -5.50 -49.46
C ASN A 40 -23.17 -4.49 -48.28
N GLY A 41 -22.15 -4.56 -47.42
CA GLY A 41 -21.98 -3.67 -46.28
C GLY A 41 -22.86 -3.98 -45.07
N SER A 42 -23.63 -5.08 -45.11
CA SER A 42 -24.41 -5.60 -43.98
C SER A 42 -23.57 -6.44 -43.03
N TYR A 43 -24.10 -6.68 -41.84
CA TYR A 43 -23.45 -7.46 -40.79
C TYR A 43 -24.33 -8.65 -40.41
N PRO A 44 -23.85 -9.90 -40.56
CA PRO A 44 -24.54 -11.09 -40.07
C PRO A 44 -24.68 -11.02 -38.55
N VAL A 45 -25.91 -11.12 -38.02
CA VAL A 45 -26.15 -10.88 -36.58
C VAL A 45 -25.57 -12.00 -35.72
N THR A 46 -25.93 -13.25 -36.02
CA THR A 46 -25.57 -14.43 -35.22
C THR A 46 -24.06 -14.64 -35.13
N ALA A 47 -23.36 -14.52 -36.27
CA ALA A 47 -21.90 -14.69 -36.33
C ALA A 47 -21.16 -13.59 -35.56
N ASN A 48 -21.63 -12.34 -35.64
CA ASN A 48 -20.95 -11.22 -35.02
C ASN A 48 -21.20 -11.10 -33.52
N VAL A 49 -22.38 -11.50 -33.05
CA VAL A 49 -22.67 -11.57 -31.60
C VAL A 49 -21.75 -12.59 -30.94
N GLY A 50 -21.60 -13.80 -31.51
CA GLY A 50 -20.70 -14.82 -30.96
C GLY A 50 -19.24 -14.38 -30.93
N ARG A 51 -18.75 -13.75 -32.01
CA ARG A 51 -17.38 -13.21 -32.08
C ARG A 51 -17.14 -12.06 -31.09
N TYR A 52 -18.10 -11.17 -30.93
CA TYR A 52 -18.00 -10.07 -29.97
C TYR A 52 -17.96 -10.58 -28.52
N ILE A 53 -18.81 -11.55 -28.18
CA ILE A 53 -18.80 -12.17 -26.85
C ILE A 53 -17.45 -12.83 -26.57
N ALA A 54 -16.91 -13.60 -27.53
CA ALA A 54 -15.60 -14.22 -27.38
C ALA A 54 -14.49 -13.17 -27.13
N TYR A 55 -14.52 -12.06 -27.87
CA TYR A 55 -13.59 -10.95 -27.68
C TYR A 55 -13.73 -10.27 -26.30
N ALA A 56 -14.97 -10.03 -25.85
CA ALA A 56 -15.23 -9.41 -24.55
C ALA A 56 -14.75 -10.29 -23.39
N VAL A 57 -15.08 -11.60 -23.43
CA VAL A 57 -14.66 -12.57 -22.42
C VAL A 57 -13.13 -12.71 -22.38
N ASP A 58 -12.47 -12.73 -23.54
CA ASP A 58 -11.01 -12.80 -23.58
C ASP A 58 -10.36 -11.51 -23.03
N GLY A 59 -10.95 -10.35 -23.31
CA GLY A 59 -10.53 -9.08 -22.73
C GLY A 59 -10.64 -9.05 -21.20
N GLU A 60 -11.71 -9.61 -20.64
CA GLU A 60 -11.87 -9.74 -19.18
C GLU A 60 -10.86 -10.71 -18.56
N ARG A 61 -10.59 -11.84 -19.22
CA ARG A 61 -9.58 -12.81 -18.76
C ARG A 61 -8.18 -12.19 -18.70
N ARG A 62 -7.80 -11.39 -19.69
CA ARG A 62 -6.51 -10.69 -19.69
C ARG A 62 -6.41 -9.66 -18.55
N LYS A 63 -7.48 -8.89 -18.30
CA LYS A 63 -7.53 -7.95 -17.16
C LYS A 63 -7.43 -8.66 -15.81
N ALA A 64 -8.09 -9.80 -15.67
CA ALA A 64 -8.01 -10.61 -14.45
C ALA A 64 -6.60 -11.16 -14.21
N ALA A 65 -5.90 -11.58 -15.27
CA ALA A 65 -4.52 -12.08 -15.18
C ALA A 65 -3.50 -11.01 -14.76
N ASP A 66 -3.70 -9.75 -15.16
CA ASP A 66 -2.78 -8.63 -14.85
C ASP A 66 -2.81 -8.23 -13.36
N THR A 67 -3.88 -8.57 -12.64
CA THR A 67 -4.08 -8.22 -11.22
C THR A 67 -3.05 -8.90 -10.30
N SER A 68 -2.53 -10.07 -10.67
CA SER A 68 -1.49 -10.78 -9.90
C SER A 68 -0.10 -10.17 -10.11
N GLY A 69 0.19 -9.69 -11.32
CA GLY A 69 1.45 -9.01 -11.64
C GLY A 69 1.56 -7.65 -10.95
N ASP A 70 0.46 -6.90 -10.89
CA ASP A 70 0.44 -5.57 -10.27
C ASP A 70 0.62 -5.61 -8.75
N ARG A 71 0.09 -6.62 -8.05
CA ARG A 71 0.35 -6.78 -6.60
C ARG A 71 1.82 -7.01 -6.28
N LEU A 72 2.51 -7.82 -7.11
CA LEU A 72 3.94 -8.08 -6.93
C LEU A 72 4.79 -6.84 -7.24
N ARG A 73 4.42 -6.08 -8.28
CA ARG A 73 5.08 -4.80 -8.60
C ARG A 73 4.88 -3.77 -7.48
N GLU A 74 3.68 -3.71 -6.91
CA GLU A 74 3.36 -2.83 -5.79
C GLU A 74 4.18 -3.19 -4.54
N GLN A 75 4.24 -4.48 -4.20
CA GLN A 75 5.06 -4.95 -3.07
C GLN A 75 6.55 -4.64 -3.26
N ARG A 76 7.08 -4.80 -4.48
CA ARG A 76 8.47 -4.45 -4.80
C ARG A 76 8.72 -2.95 -4.71
N ARG A 77 7.77 -2.12 -5.16
CA ARG A 77 7.84 -0.66 -5.05
C ARG A 77 7.92 -0.23 -3.59
N LEU A 78 7.06 -0.77 -2.73
CA LEU A 78 7.05 -0.48 -1.29
C LEU A 78 8.33 -0.94 -0.58
N ALA A 79 8.89 -2.09 -0.97
CA ALA A 79 10.17 -2.56 -0.45
C ALA A 79 11.30 -1.60 -0.81
N LEU A 80 11.37 -1.19 -2.09
CA LEU A 80 12.39 -0.28 -2.58
C LEU A 80 12.27 1.11 -1.94
N GLU A 81 11.06 1.60 -1.72
CA GLU A 81 10.80 2.85 -0.99
C GLU A 81 11.27 2.79 0.47
N ARG A 82 11.04 1.66 1.16
CA ARG A 82 11.55 1.44 2.53
C ARG A 82 13.06 1.39 2.58
N ASP A 83 13.70 0.74 1.60
CA ASP A 83 15.16 0.65 1.53
C ASP A 83 15.78 2.02 1.22
N MET A 84 15.21 2.79 0.28
CA MET A 84 15.64 4.17 0.02
C MET A 84 15.46 5.06 1.26
N ALA A 85 14.39 4.88 2.03
CA ALA A 85 14.16 5.64 3.27
C ALA A 85 15.13 5.27 4.40
N ARG A 86 15.62 4.02 4.45
CA ARG A 86 16.72 3.60 5.34
C ARG A 86 18.05 4.24 4.92
N ASP A 87 18.37 4.21 3.63
CA ASP A 87 19.60 4.81 3.09
C ASP A 87 19.65 6.33 3.35
N ASP A 88 18.51 7.00 3.25
CA ASP A 88 18.33 8.42 3.60
C ASP A 88 18.38 8.71 5.12
N ARG A 89 18.61 7.70 5.97
CA ARG A 89 18.53 7.75 7.45
C ARG A 89 17.20 8.29 8.00
N LYS A 90 16.12 8.20 7.22
CA LYS A 90 14.77 8.60 7.66
C LYS A 90 14.09 7.50 8.48
N LEU A 91 14.56 6.27 8.34
CA LEU A 91 14.13 5.10 9.10
C LEU A 91 15.36 4.47 9.77
N VAL A 92 15.24 4.17 11.07
CA VAL A 92 16.22 3.41 11.86
C VAL A 92 15.53 2.17 12.38
N ASP A 93 16.29 1.09 12.58
CA ASP A 93 15.76 -0.11 13.21
C ASP A 93 15.34 0.19 14.64
N ILE A 94 14.15 -0.28 15.04
CA ILE A 94 13.64 -0.02 16.39
C ILE A 94 14.55 -0.66 17.43
N GLU A 95 15.15 -1.82 17.14
CA GLU A 95 16.09 -2.49 18.04
C GLU A 95 17.35 -1.63 18.22
N GLU A 96 17.98 -1.17 17.14
CA GLU A 96 19.15 -0.29 17.18
C GLU A 96 18.87 1.02 17.93
N ALA A 97 17.71 1.65 17.69
CA ALA A 97 17.31 2.86 18.38
C ALA A 97 17.09 2.63 19.88
N THR A 98 16.54 1.47 20.25
CA THR A 98 16.29 1.12 21.67
C THR A 98 17.61 0.84 22.39
N GLU A 99 18.51 0.07 21.77
CA GLU A 99 19.84 -0.20 22.33
C GLU A 99 20.62 1.10 22.55
N THR A 100 20.62 2.00 21.56
CA THR A 100 21.29 3.31 21.69
C THR A 100 20.69 4.14 22.84
N LEU A 101 19.36 4.11 23.01
CA LEU A 101 18.70 4.81 24.12
C LEU A 101 19.04 4.19 25.48
N ASP A 102 19.09 2.86 25.58
CA ASP A 102 19.46 2.15 26.81
C ASP A 102 20.89 2.48 27.22
N GLU A 103 21.83 2.56 26.26
CA GLU A 103 23.21 3.00 26.52
C GLU A 103 23.27 4.43 27.07
N VAL A 104 22.54 5.37 26.47
CA VAL A 104 22.48 6.76 26.94
C VAL A 104 21.88 6.83 28.35
N ILE A 105 20.83 6.06 28.62
CA ILE A 105 20.20 6.02 29.95
C ILE A 105 21.17 5.44 30.98
N ALA A 106 21.91 4.39 30.65
CA ALA A 106 22.91 3.80 31.54
C ALA A 106 23.97 4.82 31.96
N LEU A 107 24.50 5.60 31.00
CA LEU A 107 25.47 6.67 31.27
C LEU A 107 24.90 7.75 32.21
N VAL A 108 23.63 8.11 32.02
CA VAL A 108 22.95 9.09 32.89
C VAL A 108 22.80 8.53 34.30
N VAL A 109 22.34 7.28 34.45
CA VAL A 109 22.18 6.64 35.77
C VAL A 109 23.52 6.58 36.51
N GLU A 110 24.59 6.15 35.83
CA GLU A 110 25.93 6.12 36.41
C GLU A 110 26.38 7.52 36.89
N ALA A 111 26.10 8.56 36.11
CA ALA A 111 26.42 9.93 36.48
C ALA A 111 25.67 10.38 37.76
N PHE A 112 24.40 10.00 37.92
CA PHE A 112 23.62 10.28 39.13
C PHE A 112 24.17 9.53 40.35
N GLU A 113 24.55 8.25 40.21
CA GLU A 113 25.13 7.46 41.30
C GLU A 113 26.51 7.96 41.74
N ALA A 114 27.29 8.52 40.81
CA ALA A 114 28.58 9.11 41.11
C ALA A 114 28.47 10.51 41.73
N LEU A 115 27.35 11.21 41.54
CA LEU A 115 27.20 12.63 41.88
C LEU A 115 27.46 12.95 43.36
N PRO A 116 26.93 12.20 44.35
CA PRO A 116 27.16 12.54 45.76
C PRO A 116 28.64 12.48 46.13
N ARG A 117 29.35 11.45 45.65
CA ARG A 117 30.79 11.28 45.89
C ARG A 117 31.62 12.38 45.24
N ARG A 118 31.18 12.90 44.09
CA ARG A 118 31.85 14.01 43.39
C ARG A 118 31.56 15.37 44.02
N ALA A 119 30.38 15.54 44.60
CA ALA A 119 29.93 16.81 45.16
C ALA A 119 30.54 17.11 46.52
N THR A 120 30.73 16.10 47.38
CA THR A 120 31.22 16.30 48.74
C THR A 120 31.80 15.02 49.35
N SER A 121 32.73 15.17 50.29
CA SER A 121 33.27 14.08 51.10
C SER A 121 32.49 13.86 52.41
N ASP A 122 31.59 14.77 52.79
CA ASP A 122 30.74 14.59 53.97
C ASP A 122 29.67 13.51 53.72
N ARG A 123 29.68 12.46 54.55
CA ARG A 123 28.76 11.34 54.44
C ARG A 123 27.30 11.76 54.63
N SER A 124 27.02 12.72 55.51
CA SER A 124 25.64 13.18 55.75
C SER A 124 25.10 13.93 54.54
N ALA A 125 25.88 14.86 54.00
CA ALA A 125 25.55 15.55 52.76
C ALA A 125 25.42 14.59 51.56
N GLN A 126 26.30 13.58 51.42
CA GLN A 126 26.18 12.56 50.38
C GLN A 126 24.84 11.82 50.41
N LEU A 127 24.37 11.41 51.59
CA LEU A 127 23.09 10.71 51.73
C LEU A 127 21.92 11.60 51.31
N LYS A 128 21.96 12.90 51.65
CA LYS A 128 20.93 13.86 51.23
C LYS A 128 20.92 14.05 49.71
N ILE A 129 22.10 14.20 49.10
CA ILE A 129 22.23 14.35 47.64
C ILE A 129 21.74 13.09 46.94
N GLN A 130 22.14 11.90 47.41
CA GLN A 130 21.69 10.63 46.85
C GLN A 130 20.16 10.51 46.90
N ALA A 131 19.53 10.85 48.03
CA ALA A 131 18.07 10.81 48.15
C ALA A 131 17.36 11.73 47.14
N VAL A 132 17.91 12.93 46.88
CA VAL A 132 17.38 13.84 45.86
C VAL A 132 17.57 13.27 44.45
N CYS A 133 18.75 12.70 44.16
CA CYS A 133 19.03 12.05 42.88
C CYS A 133 18.08 10.87 42.62
N ASP A 134 17.83 10.04 43.63
CA ASP A 134 16.91 8.90 43.53
C ASP A 134 15.46 9.35 43.32
N ALA A 135 15.03 10.42 43.99
CA ALA A 135 13.70 11.00 43.78
C ALA A 135 13.52 11.49 42.34
N ILE A 136 14.48 12.28 41.82
CA ILE A 136 14.46 12.78 40.43
C ILE A 136 14.47 11.62 39.44
N ARG A 137 15.28 10.58 39.69
CA ARG A 137 15.31 9.38 38.85
C ARG A 137 13.97 8.66 38.82
N GLY A 138 13.28 8.56 39.95
CA GLY A 138 11.93 8.01 40.03
C GLY A 138 10.93 8.82 39.18
N GLU A 139 10.92 10.14 39.33
CA GLU A 139 10.05 11.03 38.54
C GLU A 139 10.32 10.91 37.01
N LEU A 140 11.59 10.82 36.61
CA LEU A 140 11.96 10.62 35.22
C LEU A 140 11.53 9.25 34.69
N ALA A 141 11.69 8.19 35.49
CA ALA A 141 11.28 6.84 35.11
C ALA A 141 9.76 6.77 34.88
N ASP A 142 8.96 7.36 35.76
CA ASP A 142 7.50 7.43 35.62
C ASP A 142 7.10 8.22 34.36
N GLY A 143 7.73 9.37 34.13
CA GLY A 143 7.48 10.20 32.95
C GLY A 143 7.85 9.51 31.63
N LEU A 144 8.98 8.80 31.60
CA LEU A 144 9.41 8.03 30.43
C LEU A 144 8.52 6.82 30.19
N SER A 145 8.10 6.11 31.24
CA SER A 145 7.18 4.97 31.14
C SER A 145 5.82 5.38 30.57
N ALA A 146 5.27 6.51 31.04
CA ALA A 146 4.06 7.08 30.48
C ALA A 146 4.20 7.40 28.98
N LYS A 147 5.28 8.09 28.58
CA LYS A 147 5.55 8.41 27.16
C LYS A 147 5.75 7.15 26.31
N ALA A 148 6.46 6.14 26.81
CA ALA A 148 6.66 4.86 26.12
C ALA A 148 5.33 4.13 25.87
N SER A 149 4.40 4.17 26.83
CA SER A 149 3.06 3.60 26.66
C SER A 149 2.24 4.32 25.58
N THR A 150 2.35 5.64 25.49
CA THR A 150 1.73 6.45 24.43
C THR A 150 2.30 6.10 23.06
N LEU A 151 3.62 6.02 22.94
CA LEU A 151 4.31 5.65 21.69
C LEU A 151 3.91 4.25 21.20
N ARG A 152 3.80 3.27 22.10
CA ARG A 152 3.36 1.90 21.74
C ARG A 152 1.91 1.82 21.29
N THR A 153 1.06 2.75 21.74
CA THR A 153 -0.37 2.79 21.37
C THR A 153 -0.64 3.66 20.13
N GLY A 154 0.39 4.32 19.58
CA GLY A 154 0.31 5.08 18.33
C GLY A 154 -0.56 6.34 18.41
N LYS A 155 -0.75 6.90 19.61
CA LYS A 155 -1.45 8.17 19.82
C LYS A 155 -0.48 9.33 20.05
#